data_AF-A0A4Q3CG84-F1
#
_entry.id   AF-A0A4Q3CG84-F1
#
_cell.length_a   1.000
_cell.length_b   1.000
_cell.length_c   1.000
_cell.angle_alpha   90.00
_cell.angle_beta   90.00
_cell.angle_gamma   90.00
#
_symmetry.space_group_name_H-M   'P 1'
#
loop_
_entity.id
_entity.type
_entity.pdbx_description
1 polymer ?
#
loop_
_entity_poly.entity_id
_entity_poly.type
_entity_poly.pdbx_seq_one_letter_code
_entity_poly.pdbx_strand_id
1 'polypeptide(L)'
;GSGAVLPKAAIATYFMPADRQADVRRRAAGKLDIVDIPRCAGEQYPRLILGRNDIALYERTHIWDHAPGALMLEEAGGRIARNDGSPYRLDVPGQGAIAASTPELWDLAKDVLFD
;
A
#
# COMPACT_ATOMS: atom_id res chain seq x y z
N GLY A 1 -9.54 -2.61 8.33
CA GLY A 1 -9.10 -3.90 7.76
C GLY A 1 -10.27 -4.75 7.30
N SER A 2 -9.99 -5.71 6.41
CA SER A 2 -10.96 -6.58 5.74
C SER A 2 -11.46 -7.76 6.60
N GLY A 3 -10.76 -8.05 7.70
CA GLY A 3 -11.06 -9.19 8.58
C GLY A 3 -10.68 -10.55 8.00
N ALA A 4 -9.97 -10.59 6.86
CA ALA A 4 -9.46 -11.82 6.29
C ALA A 4 -8.36 -12.46 7.17
N VAL A 5 -8.17 -13.78 7.02
CA VAL A 5 -7.14 -14.53 7.75
C VAL A 5 -5.73 -13.97 7.52
N LEU A 6 -5.43 -13.61 6.28
CA LEU A 6 -4.24 -12.85 5.92
C LEU A 6 -4.67 -11.47 5.40
N PRO A 7 -3.95 -10.39 5.74
CA PRO A 7 -4.22 -9.06 5.20
C PRO A 7 -4.14 -9.05 3.67
N LYS A 8 -5.15 -8.47 3.02
CA LYS A 8 -5.23 -8.33 1.56
C LYS A 8 -4.35 -7.18 1.09
N ALA A 9 -3.23 -7.51 0.44
CA ALA A 9 -2.25 -6.58 -0.07
C ALA A 9 -2.39 -6.41 -1.59
N ALA A 10 -2.91 -5.24 -1.99
CA ALA A 10 -3.08 -4.86 -3.39
C ALA A 10 -1.77 -4.30 -3.96
N ILE A 11 -0.89 -5.20 -4.42
CA ILE A 11 0.46 -4.88 -4.89
C ILE A 11 0.55 -5.09 -6.40
N ALA A 12 0.96 -4.04 -7.13
CA ALA A 12 1.12 -4.04 -8.58
C ALA A 12 2.38 -4.77 -9.05
N THR A 13 2.53 -6.06 -8.71
CA THR A 13 3.79 -6.81 -8.96
C THR A 13 4.18 -6.85 -10.44
N TYR A 14 3.23 -6.87 -11.37
CA TYR A 14 3.52 -7.04 -12.80
C TYR A 14 4.30 -5.88 -13.45
N PHE A 15 4.36 -4.69 -12.82
CA PHE A 15 5.21 -3.58 -13.28
C PHE A 15 6.64 -3.64 -12.71
N MET A 16 6.90 -4.53 -11.76
CA MET A 16 8.22 -4.66 -11.13
C MET A 16 9.15 -5.54 -11.98
N PRO A 17 10.47 -5.31 -11.92
CA PRO A 17 11.47 -6.28 -12.38
C PRO A 17 11.24 -7.69 -11.79
N ALA A 18 11.59 -8.74 -12.54
CA ALA A 18 11.25 -10.13 -12.20
C ALA A 18 11.85 -10.58 -10.84
N ASP A 19 13.06 -10.12 -10.53
CA ASP A 19 13.72 -10.33 -9.24
C ASP A 19 12.95 -9.69 -8.09
N ARG A 20 12.48 -8.45 -8.26
CA ARG A 20 11.65 -7.76 -7.27
C ARG A 20 10.28 -8.41 -7.12
N GLN A 21 9.68 -8.89 -8.20
CA GLN A 21 8.45 -9.68 -8.13
C GLN A 21 8.63 -10.95 -7.29
N ALA A 22 9.73 -11.67 -7.52
CA ALA A 22 10.03 -12.89 -6.78
C ALA A 22 10.30 -12.60 -5.29
N ASP A 23 11.03 -11.53 -4.98
CA ASP A 23 11.29 -11.09 -3.61
C ASP A 23 10.00 -10.73 -2.86
N VAL A 24 9.14 -9.89 -3.45
CA VAL A 24 7.84 -9.52 -2.86
C VAL A 24 6.98 -10.75 -2.59
N ARG A 25 6.86 -11.67 -3.56
CA ARG A 25 6.08 -12.91 -3.38
C ARG A 25 6.66 -13.80 -2.27
N ARG A 26 7.99 -13.93 -2.20
CA ARG A 26 8.67 -14.72 -1.17
C ARG A 26 8.44 -14.13 0.22
N ARG A 27 8.63 -12.82 0.37
CA ARG A 27 8.46 -12.08 1.62
C ARG A 27 7.01 -12.15 2.14
N ALA A 28 6.04 -12.00 1.23
CA ALA A 28 4.62 -12.02 1.53
C ALA A 28 4.08 -13.42 1.87
N ALA A 29 4.74 -14.50 1.46
CA ALA A 29 4.25 -15.86 1.60
C ALA A 29 3.86 -16.20 3.04
N GLY A 30 2.59 -16.58 3.25
CA GLY A 30 2.04 -16.92 4.57
C GLY A 30 1.80 -15.72 5.51
N LYS A 31 2.05 -14.49 5.06
CA LYS A 31 1.91 -13.26 5.85
C LYS A 31 0.92 -12.27 5.24
N LEU A 32 0.87 -12.19 3.91
CA LEU A 32 -0.02 -11.30 3.16
C LEU A 32 -0.69 -12.09 2.02
N ASP A 33 -1.95 -11.78 1.76
CA ASP A 33 -2.66 -12.25 0.57
C ASP A 33 -2.50 -11.22 -0.55
N ILE A 34 -1.67 -11.51 -1.56
CA ILE A 34 -1.46 -10.59 -2.68
C ILE A 34 -2.65 -10.67 -3.63
N VAL A 35 -3.37 -9.56 -3.76
CA VAL A 35 -4.57 -9.45 -4.59
C VAL A 35 -4.38 -8.52 -5.79
N ASP A 36 -5.20 -8.71 -6.81
CA ASP A 36 -5.19 -7.86 -8.01
C ASP A 36 -5.51 -6.39 -7.69
N ILE A 37 -4.85 -5.51 -8.44
CA ILE A 37 -5.07 -4.07 -8.35
C ILE A 37 -6.06 -3.58 -9.44
N PRO A 38 -6.90 -2.57 -9.14
CA PRO A 38 -7.79 -1.96 -10.13
C PRO A 38 -7.07 -1.08 -11.17
N ARG A 39 -5.75 -0.88 -11.05
CA ARG A 39 -4.94 0.00 -11.92
C ARG A 39 -5.39 1.46 -11.91
N CYS A 40 -6.01 1.89 -10.81
CA CYS A 40 -6.45 3.25 -10.56
C CYS A 40 -6.21 3.58 -9.08
N ALA A 41 -5.31 4.54 -8.79
CA ALA A 41 -5.05 4.97 -7.42
C ALA A 41 -6.35 5.48 -6.76
N GLY A 42 -7.14 6.27 -7.49
CA GLY A 42 -8.44 6.79 -7.03
C GLY A 42 -9.44 5.70 -6.62
N GLU A 43 -9.34 4.48 -7.17
CA GLU A 43 -10.16 3.34 -6.72
C GLU A 43 -9.50 2.54 -5.58
N GLN A 44 -8.17 2.49 -5.52
CA GLN A 44 -7.47 1.75 -4.45
C GLN A 44 -7.70 2.35 -3.06
N TYR A 45 -7.72 3.67 -2.91
CA TYR A 45 -7.95 4.31 -1.61
C TYR A 45 -9.33 3.98 -1.01
N PRO A 46 -10.45 4.13 -1.74
CA PRO A 46 -11.77 3.67 -1.25
C PRO A 46 -11.79 2.19 -0.86
N ARG A 47 -11.06 1.32 -1.57
CA ARG A 47 -10.96 -0.11 -1.20
C ARG A 47 -10.27 -0.29 0.16
N LEU A 48 -9.28 0.53 0.52
CA LEU A 48 -8.66 0.52 1.85
C LEU A 48 -9.66 1.02 2.91
N ILE A 49 -10.28 2.18 2.67
CA ILE A 49 -11.20 2.84 3.60
C ILE A 49 -12.41 1.94 3.91
N LEU A 50 -12.96 1.28 2.89
CA LEU A 50 -14.12 0.40 3.02
C LEU A 50 -13.76 -1.03 3.45
N GLY A 51 -12.49 -1.30 3.78
CA GLY A 51 -12.03 -2.62 4.23
C GLY A 51 -12.12 -3.72 3.16
N ARG A 52 -12.12 -3.38 1.87
CA ARG A 52 -12.03 -4.38 0.80
C ARG A 52 -10.61 -4.90 0.63
N ASN A 53 -9.64 -4.00 0.80
CA ASN A 53 -8.21 -4.27 0.85
C ASN A 53 -7.66 -3.76 2.19
N ASP A 54 -6.53 -4.31 2.61
CA ASP A 54 -5.87 -3.93 3.86
C ASP A 54 -4.66 -3.03 3.62
N ILE A 55 -3.90 -3.34 2.55
CA ILE A 55 -2.63 -2.71 2.20
C ILE A 55 -2.62 -2.43 0.69
N ALA A 56 -1.99 -1.34 0.28
CA ALA A 56 -1.63 -1.03 -1.10
C ALA A 56 -0.18 -0.54 -1.18
N LEU A 57 0.54 -0.99 -2.20
CA LEU A 57 1.91 -0.53 -2.49
C LEU A 57 1.92 0.24 -3.81
N TYR A 58 2.40 1.47 -3.78
CA TYR A 58 2.49 2.37 -4.92
C TYR A 58 3.96 2.62 -5.28
N GLU A 59 4.36 2.34 -6.51
CA GLU A 59 5.72 2.63 -7.00
C GLU A 59 5.87 4.11 -7.40
N ARG A 60 4.88 4.66 -8.11
CA ARG A 60 4.79 6.09 -8.44
C ARG A 60 3.70 6.73 -7.61
N THR A 61 3.96 7.95 -7.14
CA THR A 61 3.05 8.70 -6.26
C THR A 61 2.84 10.12 -6.75
N HIS A 62 2.36 10.30 -7.99
CA HIS A 62 2.05 11.62 -8.52
C HIS A 62 0.96 12.31 -7.69
N ILE A 63 1.16 13.59 -7.36
CA ILE A 63 0.31 14.28 -6.37
C ILE A 63 -1.17 14.32 -6.78
N TRP A 64 -1.48 14.44 -8.07
CA TRP A 64 -2.87 14.49 -8.55
C TRP A 64 -3.62 13.15 -8.38
N ASP A 65 -2.90 12.02 -8.39
CA ASP A 65 -3.50 10.68 -8.23
C ASP A 65 -3.63 10.27 -6.75
N HIS A 66 -2.78 10.82 -5.88
CA HIS A 66 -2.61 10.35 -4.50
C HIS A 66 -3.06 11.33 -3.43
N ALA A 67 -2.96 12.65 -3.65
CA ALA A 67 -3.27 13.63 -2.61
C ALA A 67 -4.71 13.51 -2.07
N PRO A 68 -5.77 13.38 -2.90
CA PRO A 68 -7.12 13.24 -2.38
C PRO A 68 -7.31 11.95 -1.58
N GLY A 69 -6.79 10.84 -2.11
CA GLY A 69 -6.93 9.53 -1.49
C GLY A 69 -6.11 9.37 -0.21
N ALA A 70 -4.92 9.98 -0.14
CA ALA A 70 -4.09 10.06 1.05
C ALA A 70 -4.84 10.75 2.20
N LEU A 71 -5.38 11.95 1.95
CA LEU A 71 -6.16 12.69 2.94
C LEU A 71 -7.37 11.88 3.41
N MET A 72 -8.16 11.33 2.49
CA MET A 72 -9.34 10.52 2.84
C MET A 72 -8.97 9.28 3.67
N LEU A 73 -7.84 8.64 3.36
CA LEU A 73 -7.38 7.46 4.09
C LEU A 73 -6.95 7.81 5.52
N GLU A 74 -6.19 8.89 5.69
CA GLU A 74 -5.71 9.33 7.01
C GLU A 74 -6.88 9.77 7.90
N GLU A 75 -7.84 10.52 7.37
CA GLU A 75 -9.08 10.90 8.09
C GLU A 75 -9.94 9.69 8.47
N ALA A 76 -9.86 8.60 7.70
CA ALA A 76 -10.51 7.33 8.02
C ALA A 76 -9.74 6.49 9.07
N GLY A 77 -8.62 7.00 9.60
CA GLY A 77 -7.75 6.31 10.56
C GLY A 77 -6.73 5.37 9.93
N GLY A 78 -6.60 5.38 8.61
CA GLY A 78 -5.54 4.67 7.90
C GLY A 78 -4.21 5.44 7.93
N ARG A 79 -3.20 4.88 7.25
CA ARG A 79 -1.87 5.49 7.17
C ARG A 79 -1.29 5.38 5.77
N ILE A 80 -0.64 6.44 5.30
CA ILE A 80 0.24 6.43 4.13
C ILE A 80 1.59 7.05 4.47
N ALA A 81 2.67 6.40 4.06
CA ALA A 81 4.03 6.90 4.22
C ALA A 81 4.96 6.28 3.18
N ARG A 82 6.16 6.84 3.05
CA ARG A 82 7.22 6.31 2.16
C ARG A 82 7.65 4.93 2.62
N ASN A 83 8.28 4.17 1.72
CA ASN A 83 8.70 2.79 2.02
C ASN A 83 9.70 2.70 3.19
N ASP A 84 10.46 3.77 3.45
CA ASP A 84 11.37 3.91 4.59
C ASP A 84 10.70 4.41 5.88
N GLY A 85 9.40 4.71 5.82
CA GLY A 85 8.59 5.23 6.91
C GLY A 85 8.62 6.74 7.10
N SER A 86 9.36 7.49 6.29
CA SER A 86 9.24 8.94 6.28
C SER A 86 7.83 9.38 5.84
N PRO A 87 7.30 10.49 6.38
CA PRO A 87 5.95 10.94 6.05
C PRO A 87 5.74 11.17 4.55
N TYR A 88 4.58 10.78 4.02
CA TYR A 88 4.20 11.15 2.66
C TYR A 88 3.78 12.62 2.63
N ARG A 89 4.64 13.48 2.09
CA ARG A 89 4.39 14.92 1.95
C ARG A 89 4.24 15.33 0.49
N LEU A 90 3.25 16.18 0.21
CA LEU A 90 2.94 16.64 -1.15
C LEU A 90 3.97 17.63 -1.70
N ASP A 91 4.65 18.37 -0.84
CA ASP A 91 5.70 19.33 -1.18
C ASP A 91 7.10 18.70 -1.29
N VAL A 92 7.23 17.42 -0.95
CA VAL A 92 8.50 16.68 -1.01
C VAL A 92 8.45 15.66 -2.15
N PRO A 93 9.23 15.86 -3.22
CA PRO A 93 9.35 14.89 -4.30
C PRO A 93 9.82 13.52 -3.76
N GLY A 94 9.24 12.45 -4.30
CA GLY A 94 9.58 11.09 -3.92
C GLY A 94 8.78 10.06 -4.69
N GLN A 95 9.25 8.83 -4.64
CA GLN A 95 8.60 7.66 -5.22
C GLN A 95 8.42 6.61 -4.12
N GLY A 96 7.55 5.65 -4.35
CA GLY A 96 7.21 4.68 -3.31
C GLY A 96 6.27 5.25 -2.26
N ALA A 97 5.22 4.51 -1.96
CA ALA A 97 4.47 4.65 -0.71
C ALA A 97 3.73 3.35 -0.40
N ILE A 98 3.63 3.06 0.90
CA ILE A 98 2.72 2.07 1.44
C ILE A 98 1.52 2.84 1.97
N ALA A 99 0.32 2.40 1.61
CA ALA A 99 -0.94 2.84 2.20
C ALA A 99 -1.64 1.66 2.85
N ALA A 100 -2.15 1.81 4.06
CA ALA A 100 -2.85 0.75 4.77
C ALA A 100 -4.08 1.27 5.52
N SER A 101 -5.06 0.39 5.71
CA SER A 101 -6.33 0.73 6.36
C SER A 101 -6.19 1.00 7.87
N THR A 102 -5.07 0.64 8.49
CA THR A 102 -4.71 1.03 9.86
C THR A 102 -3.19 1.24 9.96
N PRO A 103 -2.68 1.96 10.99
CA PRO A 103 -1.24 2.12 11.22
C PRO A 103 -0.51 0.81 11.46
N GLU A 104 -1.12 -0.16 12.15
CA GLU A 104 -0.52 -1.46 12.46
C GLU A 104 -0.33 -2.31 11.20
N LEU A 105 -1.28 -2.24 10.27
CA LEU A 105 -1.17 -2.89 8.96
C LEU A 105 -0.09 -2.22 8.09
N TRP A 106 0.14 -0.92 8.27
CA TRP A 106 1.23 -0.22 7.61
C TRP A 106 2.59 -0.71 8.15
N ASP A 107 2.75 -0.83 9.46
CA ASP A 107 3.98 -1.31 10.09
C ASP A 107 4.28 -2.76 9.67
N LEU A 108 3.26 -3.64 9.72
CA LEU A 108 3.35 -5.01 9.21
C LEU A 108 3.81 -5.05 7.74
N ALA A 109 3.23 -4.21 6.89
CA ALA A 109 3.57 -4.18 5.47
C ALA A 109 5.03 -3.75 5.25
N LYS A 110 5.51 -2.75 5.99
CA LYS A 110 6.91 -2.33 5.93
C LYS A 110 7.84 -3.47 6.35
N ASP A 111 7.60 -4.05 7.52
CA ASP A 111 8.42 -5.12 8.08
C ASP A 111 8.46 -6.35 7.16
N VAL A 112 7.34 -6.68 6.51
CA VAL A 112 7.29 -7.82 5.58
C VAL A 112 8.02 -7.50 4.28
N LEU A 113 7.76 -6.34 3.68
CA LEU A 113 8.16 -6.05 2.30
C LEU A 113 9.53 -5.39 2.17
N PHE A 114 10.04 -4.75 3.22
CA PHE A 114 11.25 -3.91 3.14
C PHE A 114 12.33 -4.25 4.16
N ASP A 115 12.02 -4.93 5.25
CA ASP A 115 13.00 -5.39 6.26
C ASP A 115 13.23 -6.90 6.19
#